data_AF-A0A7S1TED3-F1
#
_entry.id   AF-A0A7S1TED3-F1
#
_cell.length_a   1.000
_cell.length_b   1.000
_cell.length_c   1.000
_cell.angle_alpha   90.00
_cell.angle_beta   90.00
_cell.angle_gamma   90.00
#
_symmetry.space_group_name_H-M   'P 1'
#
loop_
_entity.id
_entity.type
_entity.pdbx_description
1 polymer ?
#
loop_
_entity_poly.entity_id
_entity_poly.type
_entity_poly.pdbx_seq_one_letter_code
_entity_poly.pdbx_strand_id
1 'polypeptide(L)'
;MEKRDHVSFDGNAEEAREVLKFGEDLFPVAKRRRIASRLREQLPRSDVCTRPGPGGVRLTYLEGWRAVDKANDIFGFNGWSCSVSSLELDFVEEKPGGNGRPRFTACASAVVRVTLRDGSFHEDSGSGLAEGMPSKGEAIGKAKKEAVTDARKRALKNFGNALGNSLYDREHLKRLAKSKCEAITAPAVKAEGFPLGGSKDCDPRRALNDVTNRTSTMASKGTTLRIQASTTTRTELRSVNVTSVQGNPPAAAKDDTVLRQALDDLAHLADDFD
;
A
#
# COMPACT_ATOMS: atom_id res chain seq x y z
N MET A 1 15.80 39.43 58.02
CA MET A 1 16.66 38.76 57.04
C MET A 1 16.45 37.27 57.24
N GLU A 2 15.46 36.70 56.57
CA GLU A 2 15.22 35.25 56.54
C GLU A 2 14.63 34.92 55.17
N LYS A 3 15.26 33.94 54.52
CA LYS A 3 15.15 33.64 53.10
C LYS A 3 13.78 33.03 52.79
N ARG A 4 13.12 33.55 51.76
CA ARG A 4 11.98 32.88 51.11
C ARG A 4 12.56 31.88 50.12
N ASP A 5 12.38 30.60 50.39
CA ASP A 5 12.71 29.55 49.44
C ASP A 5 11.67 29.56 48.32
N HIS A 6 12.15 29.84 47.11
CA HIS A 6 11.42 29.66 45.87
C HIS A 6 11.27 28.16 45.64
N VAL A 7 10.07 27.62 45.83
CA VAL A 7 9.72 26.29 45.35
C VAL A 7 9.38 26.41 43.87
N SER A 8 10.30 25.96 43.02
CA SER A 8 10.12 25.80 41.60
C SER A 8 8.99 24.82 41.32
N PHE A 9 7.98 25.26 40.57
CA PHE A 9 6.99 24.39 39.95
C PHE A 9 7.56 23.95 38.60
N ASP A 10 8.55 23.06 38.63
CA ASP A 10 9.06 22.42 37.42
C ASP A 10 8.20 21.21 37.10
N GLY A 11 7.72 21.20 35.85
CA GLY A 11 6.64 20.35 35.39
C GLY A 11 6.95 18.85 35.40
N ASN A 12 5.88 18.09 35.54
CA ASN A 12 5.66 16.96 34.65
C ASN A 12 4.15 16.76 34.48
N ALA A 13 3.55 17.52 33.56
CA ALA A 13 2.18 17.29 33.08
C ALA A 13 2.18 16.24 31.96
N GLU A 14 3.01 15.21 32.08
CA GLU A 14 2.81 13.98 31.32
C GLU A 14 1.70 13.21 32.04
N GLU A 15 0.47 13.70 31.82
CA GLU A 15 -0.76 13.05 32.25
C GLU A 15 -0.65 11.57 31.93
N ALA A 16 -0.86 10.74 32.97
CA ALA A 16 -1.21 9.34 32.81
C ALA A 16 -2.48 9.27 31.96
N ARG A 17 -2.33 9.32 30.63
CA ARG A 17 -3.39 8.99 29.70
C ARG A 17 -3.70 7.53 29.97
N GLU A 18 -4.80 7.31 30.67
CA GLU A 18 -5.43 6.00 30.75
C GLU A 18 -5.47 5.45 29.32
N VAL A 19 -4.77 4.33 29.11
CA VAL A 19 -4.68 3.71 27.78
C VAL A 19 -6.06 3.16 27.48
N LEU A 20 -6.89 4.00 26.85
CA LEU A 20 -8.24 3.64 26.46
C LEU A 20 -8.17 2.46 25.49
N LYS A 21 -9.07 1.50 25.69
CA LYS A 21 -9.13 0.30 24.84
C LYS A 21 -9.65 0.69 23.45
N PHE A 22 -9.27 -0.12 22.46
CA PHE A 22 -9.81 0.04 21.11
C PHE A 22 -11.35 -0.02 21.14
N GLY A 23 -12.00 1.01 20.60
CA GLY A 23 -13.46 1.15 20.59
C GLY A 23 -13.99 2.17 21.61
N GLU A 24 -13.16 2.64 22.53
CA GLU A 24 -13.53 3.64 23.56
C GLU A 24 -12.74 4.95 23.41
N ASP A 25 -11.71 4.94 22.56
CA ASP A 25 -10.73 6.01 22.43
C ASP A 25 -11.12 7.04 21.36
N LEU A 26 -11.80 8.09 21.81
CA LEU A 26 -12.20 9.21 20.95
C LEU A 26 -10.99 9.88 20.30
N PHE A 27 -11.08 10.11 18.99
CA PHE A 27 -10.04 10.84 18.28
C PHE A 27 -9.91 12.30 18.78
N PRO A 28 -8.69 12.79 19.08
CA PRO A 28 -8.46 14.20 19.36
C PRO A 28 -8.99 15.11 18.23
N VAL A 29 -9.42 16.32 18.57
CA VAL A 29 -10.05 17.26 17.60
C VAL A 29 -9.18 17.47 16.37
N ALA A 30 -7.86 17.66 16.55
CA ALA A 30 -6.92 17.83 15.44
C ALA A 30 -6.88 16.60 14.51
N LYS A 31 -6.83 15.38 15.09
CA LYS A 31 -6.83 14.13 14.32
C LYS A 31 -8.16 13.91 13.59
N ARG A 32 -9.30 14.20 14.22
CA ARG A 32 -10.62 14.16 13.55
C ARG A 32 -10.69 15.08 12.34
N ARG A 33 -10.19 16.32 12.46
CA ARG A 33 -10.13 17.26 11.33
C ARG A 33 -9.27 16.75 10.19
N ARG A 34 -8.09 16.19 10.49
CA ARG A 34 -7.20 15.56 9.49
C ARG A 34 -7.90 14.40 8.78
N ILE A 35 -8.47 13.46 9.54
CA ILE A 35 -9.21 12.31 9.01
C ILE A 35 -10.37 12.77 8.12
N ALA A 36 -11.18 13.72 8.60
CA ALA A 36 -12.32 14.26 7.85
C ALA A 36 -11.90 15.00 6.56
N SER A 37 -10.71 15.61 6.53
CA SER A 37 -10.15 16.21 5.32
C SER A 37 -9.74 15.12 4.33
N ARG A 38 -8.95 14.14 4.79
CA ARG A 38 -8.46 13.03 3.95
C ARG A 38 -9.59 12.20 3.36
N LEU A 39 -10.62 11.89 4.14
CA LEU A 39 -11.79 11.13 3.67
C LEU A 39 -12.60 11.84 2.57
N ARG A 40 -12.53 13.18 2.49
CA ARG A 40 -13.21 13.98 1.46
C ARG A 40 -12.49 13.97 0.12
N GLU A 41 -11.18 13.73 0.11
CA GLU A 41 -10.36 13.70 -1.11
C GLU A 41 -10.87 12.62 -2.07
N GLN A 42 -10.93 12.95 -3.37
CA GLN A 42 -11.29 11.98 -4.40
C GLN A 42 -10.10 11.08 -4.74
N LEU A 43 -10.35 9.83 -5.13
CA LEU A 43 -9.28 8.90 -5.48
C LEU A 43 -8.49 9.39 -6.71
N PRO A 44 -7.15 9.42 -6.65
CA PRO A 44 -6.34 9.73 -7.81
C PRO A 44 -6.36 8.56 -8.81
N ARG A 45 -6.05 8.84 -10.07
CA ARG A 45 -6.02 7.83 -11.13
C ARG A 45 -5.04 6.67 -10.85
N SER A 46 -3.96 6.93 -10.11
CA SER A 46 -2.94 5.93 -9.74
C SER A 46 -3.48 4.79 -8.88
N ASP A 47 -4.55 5.03 -8.12
CA ASP A 47 -5.13 4.03 -7.20
C ASP A 47 -6.30 3.28 -7.83
N VAL A 48 -6.64 3.61 -9.08
CA VAL A 48 -7.87 3.18 -9.72
C VAL A 48 -7.55 2.22 -10.86
N CYS A 49 -8.11 1.02 -10.77
CA CYS A 49 -7.99 -0.02 -11.79
C CYS A 49 -9.26 -0.12 -12.63
N THR A 50 -9.13 -0.66 -13.84
CA THR A 50 -10.28 -0.89 -14.72
C THR A 50 -10.27 -2.30 -15.27
N ARG A 51 -11.44 -2.93 -15.35
CA ARG A 51 -11.64 -4.24 -15.99
C ARG A 51 -12.74 -4.14 -17.06
N PRO A 52 -12.70 -5.00 -18.08
CA PRO A 52 -13.85 -5.18 -18.95
C PRO A 52 -15.03 -5.74 -18.13
N GLY A 53 -16.21 -5.15 -18.32
CA GLY A 53 -17.47 -5.62 -17.75
C GLY A 53 -18.41 -6.15 -18.83
N PRO A 54 -19.58 -6.67 -18.42
CA PRO A 54 -20.60 -7.13 -19.36
C PRO A 54 -21.07 -5.99 -20.27
N GLY A 55 -21.40 -6.32 -21.53
CA GLY A 55 -21.84 -5.33 -22.52
C GLY A 55 -20.74 -4.36 -22.99
N GLY A 56 -19.46 -4.70 -22.81
CA GLY A 56 -18.33 -3.86 -23.26
C GLY A 56 -18.07 -2.63 -22.39
N VAL A 57 -18.82 -2.45 -21.30
CA VAL A 57 -18.64 -1.34 -20.36
C VAL A 57 -17.39 -1.60 -19.52
N ARG A 58 -16.50 -0.61 -19.39
CA ARG A 58 -15.35 -0.70 -18.49
C ARG A 58 -15.80 -0.42 -17.05
N LEU A 59 -15.57 -1.37 -16.16
CA LEU A 59 -15.82 -1.23 -14.73
C LEU A 59 -14.57 -0.74 -14.03
N THR A 60 -14.74 0.28 -13.20
CA THR A 60 -13.66 0.91 -12.44
C THR A 60 -13.71 0.42 -10.99
N TYR A 61 -12.57 0.07 -10.41
CA TYR A 61 -12.51 -0.48 -9.05
C TYR A 61 -11.21 -0.13 -8.33
N LEU A 62 -11.28 -0.12 -6.99
CA LEU A 62 -10.13 -0.04 -6.10
C LEU A 62 -9.67 -1.46 -5.73
N GLU A 63 -8.38 -1.74 -5.82
CA GLU A 63 -7.82 -3.03 -5.41
C GLU A 63 -7.89 -3.22 -3.90
N GLY A 64 -8.02 -4.48 -3.46
CA GLY A 64 -8.20 -4.79 -2.04
C GLY A 64 -7.01 -4.32 -1.18
N TRP A 65 -5.78 -4.50 -1.67
CA TRP A 65 -4.58 -4.07 -0.95
C TRP A 65 -4.47 -2.53 -0.87
N ARG A 66 -4.79 -1.82 -1.96
CA ARG A 66 -4.84 -0.33 -1.96
C ARG A 66 -5.85 0.22 -0.95
N ALA A 67 -7.00 -0.44 -0.79
CA ALA A 67 -7.99 -0.05 0.20
C ALA A 67 -7.46 -0.20 1.64
N VAL A 68 -6.69 -1.26 1.91
CA VAL A 68 -6.03 -1.49 3.21
C VAL A 68 -4.96 -0.43 3.47
N ASP A 69 -4.10 -0.14 2.50
CA ASP A 69 -3.04 0.87 2.63
C ASP A 69 -3.62 2.25 2.91
N LYS A 70 -4.70 2.62 2.21
CA LYS A 70 -5.40 3.89 2.46
C LYS A 70 -6.05 3.95 3.83
N ALA A 71 -6.64 2.85 4.30
CA ALA A 71 -7.18 2.80 5.65
C ALA A 71 -6.07 2.99 6.70
N ASN A 72 -4.92 2.37 6.49
CA ASN A 72 -3.73 2.54 7.35
C ASN A 72 -3.19 3.98 7.31
N ASP A 73 -3.11 4.62 6.14
CA ASP A 73 -2.65 6.02 6.02
C ASP A 73 -3.62 7.03 6.68
N ILE A 74 -4.93 6.81 6.53
CA ILE A 74 -5.95 7.74 7.03
C ILE A 74 -6.17 7.57 8.53
N PHE A 75 -6.38 6.33 9.00
CA PHE A 75 -6.74 6.06 10.39
C PHE A 75 -5.52 5.77 11.28
N GLY A 76 -4.42 5.29 10.69
CA GLY A 76 -3.30 4.65 11.37
C GLY A 76 -3.50 3.13 11.44
N PHE A 77 -2.41 2.35 11.51
CA PHE A 77 -2.46 0.89 11.58
C PHE A 77 -3.29 0.37 12.77
N ASN A 78 -3.31 1.11 13.88
CA ASN A 78 -4.10 0.83 15.09
C ASN A 78 -5.41 1.65 15.17
N GLY A 79 -5.73 2.42 14.12
CA GLY A 79 -6.90 3.30 14.09
C GLY A 79 -8.18 2.62 13.62
N TRP A 80 -8.08 1.42 13.04
CA TRP A 80 -9.20 0.66 12.51
C TRP A 80 -8.98 -0.85 12.71
N SER A 81 -10.07 -1.60 12.67
CA SER A 81 -10.08 -3.05 12.66
C SER A 81 -11.16 -3.57 11.71
N CYS A 82 -11.04 -4.83 11.32
CA CYS A 82 -11.95 -5.48 10.38
C CYS A 82 -12.29 -6.87 10.92
N SER A 83 -13.57 -7.15 11.14
CA SER A 83 -14.08 -8.45 11.59
C SER A 83 -15.06 -9.03 10.58
N VAL A 84 -14.95 -10.33 10.32
CA VAL A 84 -15.93 -11.06 9.49
C VAL A 84 -17.09 -11.46 10.39
N SER A 85 -18.27 -10.87 10.17
CA SER A 85 -19.50 -11.13 10.94
C SER A 85 -20.17 -12.43 10.49
N SER A 86 -20.25 -12.66 9.16
CA SER A 86 -20.77 -13.90 8.57
C SER A 86 -20.00 -14.26 7.30
N LEU A 87 -19.90 -15.55 7.00
CA LEU A 87 -19.31 -16.08 5.77
C LEU A 87 -20.05 -17.36 5.36
N GLU A 88 -20.88 -17.23 4.34
CA GLU A 88 -21.76 -18.29 3.86
C GLU A 88 -21.37 -18.73 2.44
N LEU A 89 -21.55 -20.01 2.17
CA LEU A 89 -21.36 -20.60 0.85
C LEU A 89 -22.74 -20.76 0.22
N ASP A 90 -23.08 -19.86 -0.69
CA ASP A 90 -24.44 -19.76 -1.25
C ASP A 90 -24.76 -20.98 -2.12
N PHE A 91 -23.83 -21.34 -3.01
CA PHE A 91 -23.95 -22.55 -3.81
C PHE A 91 -22.60 -23.07 -4.28
N VAL A 92 -22.59 -24.36 -4.63
CA VAL A 92 -21.50 -25.01 -5.38
C VAL A 92 -22.13 -25.91 -6.42
N GLU A 93 -21.84 -25.62 -7.69
CA GLU A 93 -22.29 -26.38 -8.84
C GLU A 93 -21.12 -27.12 -9.49
N GLU A 94 -21.37 -28.36 -9.89
CA GLU A 94 -20.47 -29.14 -10.71
C GLU A 94 -21.05 -29.23 -12.13
N LYS A 95 -20.25 -28.85 -13.13
CA LYS A 95 -20.61 -28.91 -14.56
C LYS A 95 -19.58 -29.75 -15.32
N PRO A 96 -20.00 -30.57 -16.30
CA PRO A 96 -19.07 -31.28 -17.15
C PRO A 96 -18.23 -30.26 -17.96
N GLY A 97 -16.92 -30.36 -17.86
CA GLY A 97 -16.00 -29.56 -18.67
C GLY A 97 -15.87 -30.12 -20.09
N GLY A 98 -15.48 -29.27 -21.04
CA GLY A 98 -15.31 -29.66 -22.45
C GLY A 98 -14.24 -30.74 -22.71
N ASN A 99 -13.41 -31.06 -21.70
CA ASN A 99 -12.40 -32.12 -21.73
C ASN A 99 -12.84 -33.39 -20.95
N GLY A 100 -14.12 -33.52 -20.61
CA GLY A 100 -14.66 -34.63 -19.81
C GLY A 100 -14.33 -34.58 -18.32
N ARG A 101 -13.61 -33.55 -17.85
CA ARG A 101 -13.32 -33.35 -16.42
C ARG A 101 -14.34 -32.40 -15.80
N PRO A 102 -14.75 -32.61 -14.54
CA PRO A 102 -15.71 -31.72 -13.87
C PRO A 102 -15.10 -30.33 -13.66
N ARG A 103 -15.96 -29.32 -13.74
CA ARG A 103 -15.66 -27.92 -13.48
C ARG A 103 -16.60 -27.40 -12.41
N PHE A 104 -16.02 -26.74 -11.42
CA PHE A 104 -16.75 -26.28 -10.26
C PHE A 104 -16.99 -24.79 -10.35
N THR A 105 -18.23 -24.39 -10.06
CA THR A 105 -18.61 -23.00 -9.88
C THR A 105 -19.11 -22.83 -8.45
N ALA A 106 -18.58 -21.85 -7.72
CA ALA A 106 -18.98 -21.58 -6.35
C ALA A 106 -19.24 -20.09 -6.16
N CYS A 107 -20.29 -19.77 -5.39
CA CYS A 107 -20.59 -18.43 -4.92
C CYS A 107 -20.59 -18.42 -3.40
N ALA A 108 -20.02 -17.38 -2.81
CA ALA A 108 -20.03 -17.15 -1.39
C ALA A 108 -20.39 -15.71 -1.09
N SER A 109 -21.06 -15.51 0.03
CA SER A 109 -21.44 -14.20 0.56
C SER A 109 -20.79 -13.99 1.93
N ALA A 110 -20.32 -12.78 2.19
CA ALA A 110 -19.70 -12.42 3.46
C ALA A 110 -20.26 -11.10 3.97
N VAL A 111 -20.41 -10.99 5.29
CA VAL A 111 -20.72 -9.74 5.98
C VAL A 111 -19.48 -9.34 6.77
N VAL A 112 -18.99 -8.12 6.55
CA VAL A 112 -17.78 -7.60 7.20
C VAL A 112 -18.09 -6.29 7.88
N ARG A 113 -17.64 -6.17 9.13
CA ARG A 113 -17.70 -4.96 9.92
C ARG A 113 -16.32 -4.34 10.04
N VAL A 114 -16.23 -3.07 9.71
CA VAL A 114 -15.04 -2.23 9.93
C VAL A 114 -15.34 -1.28 11.08
N THR A 115 -14.51 -1.31 12.12
CA THR A 115 -14.65 -0.51 13.33
C THR A 115 -13.43 0.40 13.49
N LEU A 116 -13.64 1.66 13.84
CA LEU A 116 -12.57 2.61 14.16
C LEU A 116 -12.27 2.60 15.67
N ARG A 117 -11.13 3.17 16.07
CA ARG A 117 -10.72 3.20 17.49
C ARG A 117 -11.68 3.97 18.41
N ASP A 118 -12.50 4.85 17.86
CA ASP A 118 -13.53 5.60 18.59
C ASP A 118 -14.87 4.83 18.73
N GLY A 119 -14.91 3.58 18.26
CA GLY A 119 -16.08 2.71 18.34
C GLY A 119 -17.07 2.86 17.19
N SER A 120 -16.90 3.88 16.33
CA SER A 120 -17.73 4.01 15.13
C SER A 120 -17.46 2.85 14.16
N PHE A 121 -18.51 2.36 13.50
CA PHE A 121 -18.39 1.23 12.59
C PHE A 121 -19.33 1.31 11.39
N HIS A 122 -18.92 0.65 10.31
CA HIS A 122 -19.78 0.36 9.18
C HIS A 122 -19.71 -1.13 8.85
N GLU A 123 -20.87 -1.70 8.55
CA GLU A 123 -21.00 -3.08 8.11
C GLU A 123 -21.57 -3.08 6.68
N ASP A 124 -21.06 -3.97 5.83
CA ASP A 124 -21.57 -4.19 4.48
C ASP A 124 -21.38 -5.66 4.10
N SER A 125 -22.14 -6.11 3.11
CA SER A 125 -22.05 -7.46 2.55
C SER A 125 -21.26 -7.44 1.24
N GLY A 126 -20.65 -8.57 0.89
CA GLY A 126 -19.91 -8.74 -0.36
C GLY A 126 -20.04 -10.16 -0.88
N SER A 127 -19.90 -10.32 -2.19
CA SER A 127 -20.06 -11.59 -2.89
C SER A 127 -18.79 -11.95 -3.64
N GLY A 128 -18.44 -13.23 -3.68
CA GLY A 128 -17.34 -13.76 -4.46
C GLY A 128 -17.80 -14.92 -5.35
N LEU A 129 -17.34 -14.93 -6.61
CA LEU A 129 -17.76 -15.90 -7.61
C LEU A 129 -16.52 -16.54 -8.25
N ALA A 130 -16.41 -17.85 -8.12
CA ALA A 130 -15.37 -18.63 -8.76
C ALA A 130 -16.01 -19.54 -9.81
N GLU A 131 -15.82 -19.25 -11.09
CA GLU A 131 -16.37 -20.04 -12.20
C GLU A 131 -15.32 -20.92 -12.87
N GLY A 132 -15.69 -22.16 -13.22
CA GLY A 132 -14.87 -23.02 -14.07
C GLY A 132 -13.60 -23.58 -13.42
N MET A 133 -13.53 -23.64 -12.09
CA MET A 133 -12.35 -24.13 -11.38
C MET A 133 -12.21 -25.64 -11.55
N PRO A 134 -10.97 -26.18 -11.64
CA PRO A 134 -10.73 -27.61 -11.80
C PRO A 134 -11.00 -28.42 -10.52
N SER A 135 -10.96 -27.78 -9.35
CA SER A 135 -11.17 -28.42 -8.05
C SER A 135 -12.27 -27.71 -7.26
N LYS A 136 -13.13 -28.50 -6.59
CA LYS A 136 -14.18 -27.99 -5.69
C LYS A 136 -13.61 -27.12 -4.57
N GLY A 137 -12.48 -27.55 -3.97
CA GLY A 137 -11.82 -26.80 -2.90
C GLY A 137 -11.28 -25.44 -3.37
N GLU A 138 -10.76 -25.39 -4.59
CA GLU A 138 -10.27 -24.15 -5.20
C GLU A 138 -11.41 -23.18 -5.48
N ALA A 139 -12.54 -23.68 -6.00
CA ALA A 139 -13.75 -22.89 -6.22
C ALA A 139 -14.24 -22.24 -4.93
N ILE A 140 -14.43 -23.05 -3.88
CA ILE A 140 -14.90 -22.58 -2.57
C ILE A 140 -13.90 -21.58 -1.96
N GLY A 141 -12.60 -21.90 -2.00
CA GLY A 141 -11.56 -21.05 -1.45
C GLY A 141 -11.47 -19.70 -2.14
N LYS A 142 -11.56 -19.67 -3.47
CA LYS A 142 -11.57 -18.43 -4.25
C LYS A 142 -12.82 -17.60 -3.98
N ALA A 143 -14.00 -18.21 -4.04
CA ALA A 143 -15.27 -17.52 -3.77
C ALA A 143 -15.29 -16.87 -2.38
N LYS A 144 -14.89 -17.62 -1.32
CA LYS A 144 -14.84 -17.07 0.04
C LYS A 144 -13.83 -15.93 0.21
N LYS A 145 -12.63 -16.04 -0.37
CA LYS A 145 -11.60 -14.99 -0.32
C LYS A 145 -12.06 -13.71 -1.03
N GLU A 146 -12.71 -13.85 -2.18
CA GLU A 146 -13.26 -12.72 -2.92
C GLU A 146 -14.42 -12.08 -2.15
N ALA A 147 -15.35 -12.85 -1.59
CA ALA A 147 -16.49 -12.35 -0.82
C ALA A 147 -16.04 -11.47 0.36
N VAL A 148 -15.09 -11.94 1.16
CA VAL A 148 -14.55 -11.18 2.31
C VAL A 148 -13.83 -9.91 1.84
N THR A 149 -13.06 -10.00 0.74
CA THR A 149 -12.34 -8.84 0.21
C THR A 149 -13.30 -7.79 -0.34
N ASP A 150 -14.37 -8.22 -1.01
CA ASP A 150 -15.39 -7.33 -1.53
C ASP A 150 -16.18 -6.65 -0.42
N ALA A 151 -16.66 -7.42 0.58
CA ALA A 151 -17.37 -6.90 1.73
C ALA A 151 -16.55 -5.85 2.49
N ARG A 152 -15.24 -6.12 2.72
CA ARG A 152 -14.33 -5.17 3.35
C ARG A 152 -14.18 -3.86 2.57
N LYS A 153 -14.01 -3.93 1.24
CA LYS A 153 -13.93 -2.70 0.41
C LYS A 153 -15.22 -1.90 0.48
N ARG A 154 -16.37 -2.57 0.51
CA ARG A 154 -17.69 -1.93 0.57
C ARG A 154 -17.94 -1.28 1.93
N ALA A 155 -17.56 -1.93 3.02
CA ALA A 155 -17.58 -1.36 4.36
C ALA A 155 -16.66 -0.12 4.46
N LEU A 156 -15.42 -0.22 3.95
CA LEU A 156 -14.48 0.90 3.93
C LEU A 156 -14.97 2.10 3.11
N LYS A 157 -15.61 1.86 1.97
CA LYS A 157 -16.20 2.88 1.10
C LYS A 157 -17.16 3.80 1.87
N ASN A 158 -17.92 3.28 2.84
CA ASN A 158 -18.92 4.05 3.58
C ASN A 158 -18.31 5.17 4.45
N PHE A 159 -17.02 5.13 4.76
CA PHE A 159 -16.33 6.21 5.48
C PHE A 159 -16.01 7.43 4.62
N GLY A 160 -15.87 7.31 3.29
CA GLY A 160 -15.58 8.48 2.46
C GLY A 160 -15.07 8.23 1.04
N ASN A 161 -14.87 9.32 0.33
CA ASN A 161 -14.44 9.37 -1.07
C ASN A 161 -13.08 8.71 -1.30
N ALA A 162 -12.14 8.95 -0.39
CA ALA A 162 -10.78 8.42 -0.46
C ALA A 162 -10.72 6.90 -0.30
N LEU A 163 -11.75 6.28 0.30
CA LEU A 163 -11.82 4.82 0.50
C LEU A 163 -12.69 4.11 -0.54
N GLY A 164 -13.07 4.81 -1.62
CA GLY A 164 -13.77 4.22 -2.77
C GLY A 164 -15.13 4.81 -3.09
N ASN A 165 -15.70 5.68 -2.24
CA ASN A 165 -17.02 6.27 -2.53
C ASN A 165 -16.98 7.15 -3.79
N SER A 166 -15.84 7.77 -4.08
CA SER A 166 -15.64 8.58 -5.29
C SER A 166 -15.80 7.81 -6.60
N LEU A 167 -15.65 6.48 -6.60
CA LEU A 167 -15.79 5.64 -7.80
C LEU A 167 -17.23 5.53 -8.30
N TYR A 168 -18.22 5.90 -7.47
CA TYR A 168 -19.63 5.93 -7.85
C TYR A 168 -20.04 7.27 -8.49
N ASP A 169 -19.21 8.30 -8.36
CA ASP A 169 -19.44 9.59 -9.00
C ASP A 169 -19.04 9.54 -10.48
N ARG A 170 -20.06 9.59 -11.36
CA ARG A 170 -19.87 9.58 -12.81
C ARG A 170 -19.06 10.77 -13.31
N GLU A 171 -19.14 11.93 -12.65
CA GLU A 171 -18.38 13.12 -13.04
C GLU A 171 -16.89 12.94 -12.70
N HIS A 172 -16.61 12.42 -11.51
CA HIS A 172 -15.25 12.03 -11.12
C HIS A 172 -14.63 11.03 -12.10
N LEU A 173 -15.37 9.99 -12.50
CA LEU A 173 -14.90 9.02 -13.51
C LEU A 173 -14.59 9.68 -14.87
N LYS A 174 -15.41 10.67 -15.29
CA LYS A 174 -15.13 11.45 -16.51
C LYS A 174 -13.86 12.29 -16.37
N ARG A 175 -13.62 12.89 -15.20
CA ARG A 175 -12.38 13.63 -14.92
C ARG A 175 -11.17 12.71 -14.95
N LEU A 176 -11.24 11.54 -14.32
CA LEU A 176 -10.19 10.52 -14.36
C LEU A 176 -9.90 10.02 -15.78
N ALA A 177 -10.91 9.92 -16.64
CA ALA A 177 -10.72 9.53 -18.03
C ALA A 177 -10.02 10.59 -18.88
N LYS A 178 -10.22 11.88 -18.55
CA LYS A 178 -9.65 13.03 -19.26
C LYS A 178 -8.21 13.34 -18.83
N SER A 179 -7.86 13.12 -17.56
CA SER A 179 -6.48 13.22 -17.11
C SER A 179 -5.66 12.12 -17.78
N LYS A 180 -4.88 12.50 -18.79
CA LYS A 180 -3.91 11.61 -19.42
C LYS A 180 -3.00 11.03 -18.34
N CYS A 181 -2.68 9.75 -18.50
CA CYS A 181 -1.62 9.12 -17.74
C CYS A 181 -0.33 9.86 -18.07
N GLU A 182 0.18 10.69 -17.16
CA GLU A 182 1.63 10.81 -17.05
C GLU A 182 2.08 9.46 -16.51
N ALA A 183 2.22 8.51 -17.43
CA ALA A 183 3.00 7.33 -17.17
C ALA A 183 4.39 7.87 -16.80
N ILE A 184 4.81 7.64 -15.56
CA ILE A 184 6.21 7.72 -15.19
C ILE A 184 6.90 6.77 -16.15
N THR A 185 7.49 7.34 -17.20
CA THR A 185 8.29 6.61 -18.15
C THR A 185 9.57 6.32 -17.38
N ALA A 186 9.70 5.09 -16.88
CA ALA A 186 11.02 4.58 -16.55
C ALA A 186 11.90 4.82 -17.81
N PRO A 187 13.12 5.38 -17.66
CA PRO A 187 13.95 5.70 -18.81
C PRO A 187 14.18 4.43 -19.63
N ALA A 188 13.81 4.50 -20.90
CA ALA A 188 13.97 3.40 -21.84
C ALA A 188 15.46 3.12 -22.05
N VAL A 189 15.96 2.06 -21.41
CA VAL A 189 17.22 1.44 -21.79
C VAL A 189 16.92 0.54 -22.98
N LYS A 190 17.45 0.89 -24.16
CA LYS A 190 17.37 0.04 -25.35
C LYS A 190 18.10 -1.29 -25.05
N ALA A 191 17.34 -2.38 -25.02
CA ALA A 191 17.89 -3.73 -25.02
C ALA A 191 17.91 -4.24 -26.46
N GLU A 192 19.11 -4.33 -27.04
CA GLU A 192 19.33 -5.03 -28.31
C GLU A 192 19.28 -6.55 -28.07
N GLY A 193 18.36 -7.21 -28.79
CA GLY A 193 18.34 -8.60 -29.26
C GLY A 193 18.69 -9.78 -28.32
N PHE A 194 17.70 -10.64 -28.02
CA PHE A 194 17.83 -12.12 -28.05
C PHE A 194 16.41 -12.75 -28.17
N PRO A 195 16.21 -13.86 -28.90
CA PRO A 195 14.89 -14.30 -29.35
C PRO A 195 14.13 -15.17 -28.34
N LEU A 196 12.84 -15.29 -28.64
CA LEU A 196 11.69 -15.77 -27.85
C LEU A 196 11.81 -17.15 -27.18
N GLY A 197 11.18 -17.28 -26.01
CA GLY A 197 10.73 -18.55 -25.44
C GLY A 197 9.75 -18.30 -24.29
N GLY A 198 8.46 -18.51 -24.50
CA GLY A 198 7.42 -18.21 -23.53
C GLY A 198 7.28 -19.24 -22.41
N SER A 199 7.02 -18.76 -21.20
CA SER A 199 6.14 -19.43 -20.23
C SER A 199 5.77 -18.45 -19.11
N LYS A 200 4.54 -18.63 -18.64
CA LYS A 200 3.98 -18.05 -17.43
C LYS A 200 4.83 -18.47 -16.22
N ASP A 201 4.93 -17.60 -15.22
CA ASP A 201 4.87 -17.91 -13.77
C ASP A 201 5.52 -16.77 -12.97
N CYS A 202 4.72 -16.03 -12.21
CA CYS A 202 5.18 -15.10 -11.19
C CYS A 202 5.40 -15.88 -9.88
N ASP A 203 6.55 -16.55 -9.77
CA ASP A 203 7.02 -17.14 -8.52
C ASP A 203 7.61 -16.03 -7.60
N PRO A 204 7.04 -15.77 -6.42
CA PRO A 204 7.53 -14.74 -5.50
C PRO A 204 8.89 -15.06 -4.88
N ARG A 205 9.46 -16.26 -5.07
CA ARG A 205 10.75 -16.64 -4.49
C ARG A 205 11.97 -16.15 -5.28
N ARG A 206 11.80 -15.62 -6.50
CA ARG A 206 12.91 -15.05 -7.29
C ARG A 206 13.17 -13.56 -7.02
N ALA A 207 12.23 -12.86 -6.37
CA ALA A 207 12.34 -11.42 -6.08
C ALA A 207 13.24 -11.08 -4.87
N LEU A 208 13.66 -12.06 -4.07
CA LEU A 208 14.42 -11.80 -2.84
C LEU A 208 15.93 -11.61 -3.09
N ASN A 209 16.46 -12.12 -4.20
CA ASN A 209 17.89 -11.98 -4.52
C ASN A 209 18.24 -10.69 -5.28
N ASP A 210 17.24 -9.91 -5.72
CA ASP A 210 17.44 -8.66 -6.47
C ASP A 210 17.53 -7.42 -5.56
N VAL A 211 17.34 -7.61 -4.24
CA VAL A 211 17.40 -6.54 -3.23
C VAL A 211 18.83 -6.29 -2.73
N THR A 212 19.75 -7.24 -2.89
CA THR A 212 21.04 -7.23 -2.18
C THR A 212 22.18 -6.50 -2.91
N ASN A 213 21.99 -6.02 -4.15
CA ASN A 213 23.00 -5.24 -4.86
C ASN A 213 22.37 -4.14 -5.73
N ARG A 214 22.08 -2.97 -5.14
CA ARG A 214 21.77 -1.76 -5.92
C ARG A 214 23.07 -1.07 -6.32
N THR A 215 23.29 -0.95 -7.63
CA THR A 215 24.34 -0.07 -8.18
C THR A 215 23.67 1.16 -8.76
N SER A 216 23.98 2.33 -8.22
CA SER A 216 23.57 3.61 -8.80
C SER A 216 24.79 4.35 -9.34
N THR A 217 24.60 5.06 -10.44
CA THR A 217 25.61 5.92 -11.06
C THR A 217 25.03 7.32 -11.05
N MET A 218 25.66 8.25 -10.34
CA MET A 218 25.28 9.67 -10.38
C MET A 218 26.37 10.45 -11.11
N ALA A 219 25.94 11.30 -12.05
CA ALA A 219 26.80 12.25 -12.73
C ALA A 219 26.61 13.63 -12.11
N SER A 220 27.65 14.20 -11.53
CA SER A 220 27.68 15.61 -11.10
C SER A 220 29.02 16.22 -11.51
N LYS A 221 28.96 17.38 -12.17
CA LYS A 221 30.09 18.24 -12.54
C LYS A 221 31.37 17.49 -12.98
N GLY A 222 31.23 16.62 -13.97
CA GLY A 222 32.37 15.96 -14.64
C GLY A 222 32.93 14.71 -13.96
N THR A 223 32.34 14.24 -12.85
CA THR A 223 32.80 13.04 -12.13
C THR A 223 31.70 11.98 -12.09
N THR A 224 32.03 10.76 -12.53
CA THR A 224 31.14 9.59 -12.48
C THR A 224 31.52 8.74 -11.27
N LEU A 225 30.62 8.66 -10.28
CA LEU A 225 30.82 7.84 -9.09
C LEU A 225 29.93 6.59 -9.15
N ARG A 226 30.52 5.44 -8.81
CA ARG A 226 29.81 4.17 -8.62
C ARG A 226 29.63 3.92 -7.13
N ILE A 227 28.37 3.79 -6.70
CA ILE A 227 28.01 3.50 -5.31
C ILE A 227 27.58 2.03 -5.23
N GLN A 228 28.25 1.26 -4.39
CA GLN A 228 27.85 -0.09 -4.01
C GLN A 228 27.45 -0.08 -2.53
N ALA A 229 26.18 -0.39 -2.26
CA ALA A 229 25.67 -0.63 -0.92
C ALA A 229 25.22 -2.10 -0.82
N SER A 230 25.71 -2.80 0.20
CA SER A 230 25.34 -4.18 0.50
C SER A 230 24.56 -4.25 1.80
N THR A 231 23.39 -4.90 1.75
CA THR A 231 22.49 -5.10 2.89
C THR A 231 22.13 -6.58 3.01
N THR A 232 22.28 -7.16 4.20
CA THR A 232 22.00 -8.60 4.43
C THR A 232 20.58 -8.83 4.97
N THR A 233 19.93 -7.81 5.55
CA THR A 233 18.55 -7.83 6.06
C THR A 233 17.93 -6.42 5.94
N ARG A 234 16.59 -6.32 6.10
CA ARG A 234 15.76 -5.13 5.75
C ARG A 234 16.12 -3.83 6.48
N THR A 235 17.07 -3.82 7.42
CA THR A 235 17.30 -2.65 8.29
C THR A 235 18.76 -2.37 8.66
N GLU A 236 19.77 -3.04 8.07
CA GLU A 236 21.18 -2.73 8.40
C GLU A 236 22.05 -2.50 7.16
N LEU A 237 22.53 -1.26 7.02
CA LEU A 237 23.57 -0.85 6.07
C LEU A 237 24.95 -1.22 6.63
N ARG A 238 25.63 -2.20 6.03
CA ARG A 238 26.92 -2.70 6.53
C ARG A 238 28.12 -1.90 6.01
N SER A 239 28.05 -1.44 4.77
CA SER A 239 29.14 -0.69 4.14
C SER A 239 28.67 0.03 2.88
N VAL A 240 29.12 1.27 2.68
CA VAL A 240 28.94 2.03 1.44
C VAL A 240 30.32 2.25 0.82
N ASN A 241 30.56 1.68 -0.35
CA ASN A 241 31.78 1.89 -1.11
C ASN A 241 31.51 2.81 -2.30
N VAL A 242 32.24 3.91 -2.37
CA VAL A 242 32.19 4.87 -3.48
C VAL A 242 33.50 4.77 -4.25
N THR A 243 33.42 4.43 -5.54
CA THR A 243 34.59 4.33 -6.42
C THR A 243 34.42 5.23 -7.65
N SER A 244 35.49 5.95 -8.01
CA SER A 244 35.54 6.75 -9.23
C SER A 244 35.77 5.83 -10.43
N VAL A 245 34.98 6.02 -11.50
CA VAL A 245 35.11 5.24 -12.73
C VAL A 245 35.89 6.09 -13.75
N GLN A 246 37.21 5.86 -13.80
CA GLN A 246 38.25 6.38 -14.72
C GLN A 246 38.95 7.72 -14.40
N GLY A 247 40.27 7.62 -14.16
CA GLY A 247 41.32 8.53 -14.66
C GLY A 247 41.94 9.54 -13.70
N ASN A 248 43.03 9.14 -13.00
CA ASN A 248 44.04 9.92 -12.23
C ASN A 248 43.54 11.02 -11.24
N PRO A 249 44.06 11.09 -9.99
CA PRO A 249 43.47 11.96 -8.98
C PRO A 249 43.93 13.42 -9.18
N PRO A 250 43.03 14.42 -9.20
CA PRO A 250 43.42 15.78 -8.89
C PRO A 250 43.20 16.03 -7.41
N ALA A 251 44.27 16.44 -6.75
CA ALA A 251 44.29 16.95 -5.39
C ALA A 251 43.32 18.15 -5.25
N ALA A 252 42.20 17.96 -4.56
CA ALA A 252 41.44 18.97 -3.82
C ALA A 252 40.15 18.34 -3.26
N ALA A 253 40.28 17.42 -2.30
CA ALA A 253 39.17 17.01 -1.45
C ALA A 253 39.36 17.68 -0.08
N LYS A 254 38.85 18.91 0.05
CA LYS A 254 38.71 19.62 1.34
C LYS A 254 37.38 20.39 1.43
N ASP A 255 36.33 19.87 0.79
CA ASP A 255 34.99 20.35 1.06
C ASP A 255 34.09 19.17 1.46
N ASP A 256 34.00 19.00 2.78
CA ASP A 256 33.15 18.06 3.51
C ASP A 256 31.64 18.25 3.24
N THR A 257 31.26 19.25 2.45
CA THR A 257 29.86 19.63 2.19
C THR A 257 29.13 18.62 1.31
N VAL A 258 29.79 17.97 0.35
CA VAL A 258 29.12 17.01 -0.55
C VAL A 258 28.92 15.65 0.13
N LEU A 259 29.87 15.22 0.96
CA LEU A 259 29.74 14.00 1.78
C LEU A 259 28.71 14.18 2.91
N ARG A 260 28.65 15.37 3.52
CA ARG A 260 27.61 15.70 4.52
C ARG A 260 26.22 15.76 3.90
N GLN A 261 26.06 16.43 2.76
CA GLN A 261 24.76 16.46 2.07
C GLN A 261 24.28 15.05 1.69
N ALA A 262 25.17 14.18 1.23
CA ALA A 262 24.82 12.81 0.89
C ALA A 262 24.49 11.94 2.12
N LEU A 263 25.04 12.25 3.30
CA LEU A 263 24.70 11.60 4.57
C LEU A 263 23.39 12.14 5.15
N ASP A 264 23.15 13.45 5.07
CA ASP A 264 21.91 14.11 5.52
C ASP A 264 20.70 13.66 4.68
N ASP A 265 20.87 13.52 3.36
CA ASP A 265 19.83 12.99 2.47
C ASP A 265 19.52 11.51 2.76
N LEU A 266 20.45 10.77 3.38
CA LEU A 266 20.28 9.37 3.80
C LEU A 266 19.70 9.24 5.21
N ALA A 267 19.95 10.19 6.11
CA ALA A 267 19.35 10.26 7.44
C ALA A 267 17.84 10.58 7.34
N HIS A 268 17.44 11.45 6.41
CA HIS A 268 16.03 11.72 6.14
C HIS A 268 15.24 10.51 5.58
N LEU A 269 15.93 9.50 5.03
CA LEU A 269 15.33 8.24 4.61
C LEU A 269 15.17 7.22 5.75
N ALA A 270 15.82 7.46 6.89
CA ALA A 270 15.74 6.61 8.09
C ALA A 270 14.70 7.12 9.10
N ASP A 271 14.44 8.43 9.15
CA ASP A 271 13.42 9.04 10.04
C ASP A 271 11.96 8.83 9.56
N ASP A 272 11.75 8.27 8.37
CA ASP A 272 10.43 7.87 7.85
C ASP A 272 9.98 6.47 8.33
N PHE A 273 10.75 5.85 9.24
CA PHE A 273 10.43 4.57 9.87
C PHE A 273 10.55 4.64 11.40
N ASP A 274 9.70 5.46 12.02
CA ASP A 274 9.19 5.24 13.39
C ASP A 274 7.70 5.65 13.47
#